data_AF-A0A8I3PLI6-F1
#
_entry.id   AF-A0A8I3PLI6-F1
#
_cell.length_a   1.000
_cell.length_b   1.000
_cell.length_c   1.000
_cell.angle_alpha   90.00
_cell.angle_beta   90.00
_cell.angle_gamma   90.00
#
_symmetry.space_group_name_H-M   'P 1'
#
loop_
_entity.id
_entity.type
_entity.pdbx_description
1 polymer ?
#
loop_
_entity_poly.entity_id
_entity_poly.type
_entity_poly.pdbx_seq_one_letter_code
_entity_poly.pdbx_strand_id
1 'polypeptide(L)' 'MGQAAKVLQLFKTLHRTRQQVFKNDTRALEAVRIKINEEFKSNKNETSPKKIEENWSLGKNSL' A
#
# COMPACT_ATOMS: atom_id res chain seq x y z
N MET A 1 -18.72 -0.03 0.01
CA MET A 1 -17.51 0.44 0.71
C MET A 1 -17.01 1.70 0.05
N GLY A 2 -16.71 2.76 0.81
CA GLY A 2 -16.15 4.01 0.26
C GLY A 2 -14.68 3.86 -0.16
N GLN A 3 -14.17 4.79 -0.97
CA GLN A 3 -12.78 4.76 -1.47
C GLN A 3 -11.75 4.71 -0.33
N ALA A 4 -11.94 5.48 0.74
CA ALA A 4 -11.06 5.45 1.91
C ALA A 4 -10.95 4.05 2.54
N ALA A 5 -12.05 3.29 2.60
CA ALA A 5 -12.05 1.94 3.13
C ALA A 5 -11.26 0.97 2.23
N LYS A 6 -11.40 1.10 0.91
CA LYS A 6 -10.63 0.31 -0.07
C LYS A 6 -9.12 0.56 0.06
N VAL A 7 -8.72 1.82 0.18
CA VAL A 7 -7.31 2.24 0.33
C VAL A 7 -6.72 1.69 1.64
N LEU A 8 -7.44 1.82 2.76
CA LEU A 8 -7.03 1.26 4.05
C LEU A 8 -6.90 -0.26 4.03
N GLN A 9 -7.82 -0.95 3.35
CA GLN A 9 -7.74 -2.40 3.19
C GLN A 9 -6.50 -2.80 2.40
N LEU A 10 -6.22 -2.12 1.28
CA LEU A 10 -5.03 -2.38 0.46
C LEU A 10 -3.74 -2.16 1.27
N PHE A 11 -3.64 -1.05 2.02
CA PHE A 11 -2.51 -0.78 2.89
C PHE A 11 -2.27 -1.93 3.89
N LYS A 12 -3.32 -2.38 4.57
CA LYS A 12 -3.24 -3.50 5.52
C LYS A 12 -2.82 -4.80 4.82
N THR A 13 -3.33 -5.07 3.62
CA THR A 13 -2.96 -6.27 2.85
C THR A 13 -1.48 -6.24 2.49
N LEU A 14 -0.97 -5.14 1.93
CA LEU A 14 0.46 -4.99 1.61
C LEU A 14 1.36 -5.19 2.84
N HIS A 15 0.96 -4.65 4.00
CA HIS A 15 1.67 -4.86 5.26
C HIS A 15 1.64 -6.30 5.78
N ARG A 16 0.60 -7.07 5.46
CA ARG A 16 0.54 -8.51 5.78
C ARG A 16 1.38 -9.31 4.79
N THR A 17 1.27 -9.03 3.49
CA THR A 17 2.04 -9.69 2.43
C THR A 17 3.53 -9.50 2.64
N ARG A 18 4.02 -8.28 2.97
CA ARG A 18 5.46 -8.09 3.26
C ARG A 18 5.96 -8.97 4.40
N GLN A 19 5.15 -9.17 5.45
CA GLN A 19 5.53 -9.99 6.60
C GLN A 19 5.60 -11.48 6.25
N GLN A 20 4.79 -11.92 5.28
CA GLN A 20 4.79 -13.31 4.81
C GLN A 20 5.92 -13.56 3.79
N VAL A 21 6.10 -12.67 2.81
CA VAL A 21 7.09 -12.82 1.73
C VAL A 21 8.52 -12.65 2.25
N PHE A 22 8.76 -11.68 3.13
CA PHE A 22 10.09 -11.39 3.69
C PHE A 22 10.25 -11.95 5.12
N LYS A 23 9.52 -13.01 5.46
CA LYS A 23 9.63 -13.69 6.76
C LYS A 23 11.08 -14.18 6.90
N ASN A 24 11.83 -13.61 7.84
CA ASN A 24 13.26 -13.84 8.13
C ASN A 24 14.26 -12.89 7.44
N ASP A 25 13.82 -11.97 6.58
CA ASP A 25 14.69 -10.91 6.05
C ASP A 25 14.31 -9.55 6.65
N THR A 26 14.88 -9.24 7.81
CA THR A 26 14.63 -7.99 8.53
C THR A 26 14.99 -6.75 7.70
N ARG A 27 16.03 -6.83 6.86
CA ARG A 27 16.46 -5.70 6.02
C ARG A 27 15.42 -5.45 4.93
N ALA A 28 14.97 -6.50 4.25
CA ALA A 28 13.92 -6.39 3.24
C ALA A 28 12.57 -5.98 3.86
N LEU A 29 12.24 -6.46 5.06
CA LEU A 29 11.02 -6.06 5.78
C LEU A 29 10.97 -4.55 6.05
N GLU A 30 12.07 -3.95 6.48
CA GLU A 30 12.15 -2.51 6.70
C GLU A 30 12.20 -1.73 5.39
N ALA A 31 12.96 -2.20 4.38
CA ALA A 31 12.99 -1.55 3.06
C ALA A 31 11.59 -1.48 2.43
N VAL A 32 10.85 -2.60 2.47
CA VAL A 32 9.48 -2.67 1.93
C VAL A 32 8.50 -1.85 2.78
N ARG A 33 8.68 -1.80 4.10
CA ARG A 33 7.89 -0.92 4.98
C ARG A 33 8.05 0.54 4.60
N ILE A 34 9.29 1.00 4.42
CA ILE A 34 9.60 2.38 4.03
C ILE A 34 8.94 2.67 2.69
N LYS A 35 9.14 1.80 1.69
CA LYS A 35 8.57 1.98 0.35
C LYS A 35 7.04 2.07 0.37
N ILE A 36 6.34 1.18 1.09
CA ILE A 36 4.88 1.24 1.23
C ILE A 36 4.47 2.58 1.87
N ASN A 37 5.10 3.00 2.96
CA ASN A 37 4.75 4.25 3.62
C ASN A 37 5.01 5.48 2.74
N GLU A 38 6.11 5.51 1.98
CA GLU A 38 6.44 6.62 1.08
C GLU A 38 5.41 6.79 -0.04
N GLU A 39 4.98 5.70 -0.67
CA GLU A 39 3.96 5.74 -1.73
C GLU A 39 2.63 6.28 -1.19
N PHE A 40 2.17 5.79 -0.03
CA PHE A 40 0.91 6.27 0.56
C PHE A 40 1.03 7.70 1.09
N LYS A 41 2.19 8.10 1.64
CA LYS A 41 2.43 9.46 2.12
C LYS A 41 2.50 10.47 0.97
N SER A 42 3.09 10.09 -0.16
CA SER A 42 3.17 10.93 -1.37
C SER A 42 1.79 11.22 -1.96
N ASN A 43 0.85 10.27 -1.84
CA ASN A 43 -0.51 10.39 -2.35
C ASN A 43 -1.54 10.84 -1.29
N LYS A 44 -1.13 11.17 -0.07
CA LYS A 44 -2.04 11.43 1.07
C LYS A 44 -3.02 12.60 0.86
N ASN A 45 -2.62 13.58 0.05
CA ASN A 45 -3.38 14.79 -0.22
C ASN A 45 -4.18 14.69 -1.53
N GLU A 46 -4.15 13.53 -2.19
CA GLU A 46 -4.93 13.34 -3.42
C GLU A 46 -6.41 13.33 -3.10
N THR A 47 -7.16 14.20 -3.77
CA THR A 47 -8.62 14.35 -3.58
C THR A 47 -9.39 13.92 -4.82
N SER A 48 -8.72 13.64 -5.94
CA SER A 48 -9.36 13.17 -7.18
C SER A 48 -9.81 11.72 -7.04
N PRO A 49 -11.13 11.44 -7.08
CA PRO A 49 -11.63 10.07 -6.94
C PRO A 49 -11.10 9.13 -8.02
N LYS A 50 -10.87 9.64 -9.23
CA LYS A 50 -10.31 8.86 -10.35
C LYS A 50 -8.87 8.46 -10.07
N LYS A 51 -8.05 9.41 -9.60
CA LYS A 51 -6.64 9.16 -9.30
C LYS A 51 -6.47 8.20 -8.13
N ILE A 52 -7.32 8.32 -7.11
CA ILE A 52 -7.36 7.37 -5.97
C ILE A 52 -7.67 5.95 -6.45
N GLU A 53 -8.66 5.77 -7.34
CA GLU A 53 -9.02 4.45 -7.86
C GLU A 53 -7.91 3.87 -8.75
N GLU A 54 -7.26 4.69 -9.59
CA GLU A 54 -6.09 4.29 -10.38
C GLU A 54 -4.94 3.81 -9.47
N ASN A 55 -4.56 4.60 -8.46
CA ASN A 55 -3.50 4.26 -7.52
C ASN A 55 -3.84 2.98 -6.74
N TRP A 56 -5.10 2.83 -6.30
CA TRP A 56 -5.56 1.62 -5.64
C TRP A 56 -5.47 0.39 -6.54
N SER A 57 -5.86 0.51 -7.82
CA SER A 57 -5.78 -0.57 -8.80
C SER A 57 -4.32 -1.00 -9.05
N LEU A 58 -3.40 -0.04 -9.19
CA LEU A 58 -1.97 -0.31 -9.32
C LEU A 58 -1.41 -1.09 -8.12
N GLY A 59 -1.70 -0.63 -6.90
CA GLY A 59 -1.23 -1.31 -5.70
C GLY A 59 -1.86 -2.69 -5.51
N LYS A 60 -3.13 -2.87 -5.91
CA LYS A 60 -3.81 -4.17 -5.87
C LYS A 60 -3.17 -5.18 -6.84
N ASN A 61 -2.75 -4.73 -8.02
CA ASN A 61 -2.08 -5.58 -9.01
C ASN A 61 -0.62 -5.90 -8.65
N SER A 62 -0.09 -5.28 -7.60
CA SER A 62 1.27 -5.51 -7.10
C SER A 62 1.33 -6.54 -5.95
N LEU A 63 0.18 -7.12 -5.58
CA LEU A 63 0.02 -8.19 -4.59
C LEU A 63 0.07 -9.56 -5.26
#